data_AF-A0A9D8RAS8-F1
#
_entry.id   AF-A0A9D8RAS8-F1
#
_cell.length_a   1.000
_cell.length_b   1.000
_cell.length_c   1.000
_cell.angle_alpha   90.00
_cell.angle_beta   90.00
_cell.angle_gamma   90.00
#
_symmetry.space_group_name_H-M   'P 1'
#
loop_
_entity.id
_entity.type
_entity.pdbx_description
1 polymer ?
#
loop_
_entity_poly.entity_id
_entity_poly.type
_entity_poly.pdbx_seq_one_letter_code
_entity_poly.pdbx_strand_id
1 'polypeptide(L)'
;MENKEIVFKGMVLNGIMMLVLVILSFLVSVGLFVMGCIYLDWWWFAAGALLFVASIIAACGFFQLEPGEARVIMFFGKYRGTFSKAGFHWVNPFYNTKKLSLRARNLDADPIKVNDKSGNPVMIGLVLVWRLKDTYKAMFEVDTQTMAAARMGATEVGGASAAVIMNALQNFVRIQADAALRQVAGQYAYDNEDNEKEITLRDGSDEINKELETKMDERLAMAGIEVVEARINYLAYAPEIAAVMLRRQQASAIIAAREKIVEGA
;
A
#
# COMPACT_ATOMS: atom_id res chain seq x y z
N MET A 1 -11.41 15.16 15.62
CA MET A 1 -11.75 13.80 15.16
C MET A 1 -10.41 13.09 14.99
N GLU A 2 -10.20 11.93 15.61
CA GLU A 2 -8.89 11.27 15.58
C GLU A 2 -8.56 10.77 14.17
N ASN A 3 -7.42 11.20 13.61
CA ASN A 3 -6.88 10.72 12.33
C ASN A 3 -6.26 9.32 12.50
N LYS A 4 -7.07 8.35 12.91
CA LYS A 4 -6.65 6.97 13.18
C LYS A 4 -7.71 6.00 12.69
N GLU A 5 -7.28 4.81 12.29
CA GLU A 5 -8.19 3.71 11.98
C GLU A 5 -9.11 3.39 13.16
N ILE A 6 -10.42 3.39 12.90
CA ILE A 6 -11.45 2.98 13.86
C ILE A 6 -12.06 1.70 13.34
N VAL A 7 -12.06 0.65 14.18
CA VAL A 7 -12.76 -0.60 13.85
C VAL A 7 -14.25 -0.31 13.70
N PHE A 8 -14.83 -0.69 12.57
CA PHE A 8 -16.25 -0.46 12.31
C PHE A 8 -17.12 -1.18 13.36
N LYS A 9 -17.77 -0.40 14.24
CA LYS A 9 -18.71 -0.88 15.27
C LYS A 9 -20.18 -0.88 14.82
N GLY A 10 -20.45 -0.70 13.53
CA GLY A 10 -21.83 -0.74 13.01
C GLY A 10 -22.43 -2.14 13.06
N MET A 11 -23.73 -2.26 12.74
CA MET A 11 -24.41 -3.55 12.59
C MET A 11 -23.87 -4.31 11.37
N VAL A 12 -22.78 -5.04 11.56
CA VAL A 12 -22.31 -6.07 10.62
C VAL A 12 -22.96 -7.37 11.04
N LEU A 13 -23.98 -7.78 10.29
CA LEU A 13 -24.70 -9.03 10.54
C LEU A 13 -23.97 -10.18 9.83
N ASN A 14 -24.15 -11.40 10.34
CA ASN A 14 -23.69 -12.61 9.66
C ASN A 14 -24.35 -12.66 8.27
N GLY A 15 -23.53 -12.66 7.21
CA GLY A 15 -24.03 -12.58 5.84
C GLY A 15 -24.94 -13.76 5.50
N ILE A 16 -24.68 -14.95 6.05
CA ILE A 16 -25.53 -16.13 5.85
C ILE A 16 -26.91 -15.93 6.49
N MET A 17 -26.97 -15.39 7.71
CA MET A 17 -28.25 -15.13 8.39
C MET A 17 -29.07 -14.08 7.62
N MET A 18 -28.42 -13.02 7.14
CA MET A 18 -29.10 -12.01 6.31
C MET A 18 -29.49 -12.55 4.94
N LEU A 19 -28.70 -13.45 4.35
CA LEU A 19 -29.05 -14.09 3.10
C LEU A 19 -30.32 -14.94 3.25
N VAL A 20 -30.43 -15.72 4.34
CA VAL A 20 -31.66 -16.46 4.65
C VAL A 20 -32.84 -15.50 4.83
N LEU A 21 -32.66 -14.40 5.57
CA LEU A 21 -33.73 -13.40 5.76
C LEU A 21 -34.15 -12.72 4.45
N VAL A 22 -33.22 -12.43 3.53
CA VAL A 22 -33.53 -11.85 2.22
C VAL A 22 -34.26 -12.85 1.33
N ILE A 23 -33.88 -14.13 1.37
CA ILE A 23 -34.60 -15.19 0.65
C ILE A 23 -36.02 -15.36 1.23
N LEU A 24 -36.17 -15.38 2.55
CA LEU A 24 -37.48 -15.47 3.21
C LEU A 24 -38.36 -14.26 2.89
N SER A 25 -37.80 -13.04 2.91
CA SER A 25 -38.56 -11.83 2.55
C SER A 25 -38.98 -11.87 1.08
N PHE A 26 -38.12 -12.36 0.18
CA PHE A 26 -38.49 -12.57 -1.22
C PHE A 26 -39.64 -13.57 -1.37
N LEU A 27 -39.62 -14.70 -0.66
CA LEU A 27 -40.71 -15.69 -0.67
C LEU A 27 -42.02 -15.13 -0.09
N VAL A 28 -41.94 -14.37 1.00
CA VAL A 28 -43.10 -13.69 1.60
C VAL A 28 -43.67 -12.65 0.63
N SER A 29 -42.82 -11.90 -0.07
CA SER A 29 -43.25 -10.97 -1.12
C SER A 29 -44.09 -11.67 -2.18
N VAL A 30 -43.61 -12.80 -2.70
CA VAL A 30 -44.33 -13.58 -3.72
C VAL A 30 -45.67 -14.10 -3.15
N GLY A 31 -45.69 -14.57 -1.91
CA GLY A 31 -46.92 -15.00 -1.22
C GLY A 31 -47.96 -13.88 -1.08
N LEU A 32 -47.52 -12.66 -0.74
CA LEU A 32 -48.39 -11.48 -0.65
C LEU A 32 -48.98 -11.10 -2.01
N PHE A 33 -48.21 -11.23 -3.09
CA PHE A 33 -48.70 -11.02 -4.46
C PHE A 33 -49.77 -12.05 -4.84
N VAL A 34 -49.56 -13.33 -4.52
CA VAL A 34 -50.55 -14.39 -4.80
C VAL A 34 -51.83 -14.17 -4.01
N MET A 35 -51.72 -13.80 -2.72
CA MET A 35 -52.89 -13.45 -1.91
C MET A 35 -53.61 -12.22 -2.42
N GLY A 36 -52.90 -11.19 -2.89
CA GLY A 36 -53.50 -10.02 -3.55
C GLY A 36 -54.35 -10.40 -4.77
N CYS A 37 -53.88 -11.35 -5.58
CA CYS A 37 -54.67 -11.87 -6.71
C CYS A 37 -55.94 -12.61 -6.29
N ILE A 38 -55.94 -13.27 -5.13
CA ILE A 38 -57.10 -14.03 -4.63
C ILE A 38 -58.14 -13.11 -4.01
N TYR A 39 -57.72 -12.13 -3.20
CA TYR A 39 -58.62 -11.25 -2.45
C TYR A 39 -59.04 -9.98 -3.21
N LEU A 40 -58.45 -9.69 -4.37
CA LEU A 40 -58.72 -8.49 -5.18
C LEU A 40 -58.48 -7.14 -4.46
N ASP A 41 -57.74 -7.14 -3.36
CA ASP A 41 -57.43 -5.97 -2.56
C ASP A 41 -56.10 -5.31 -2.96
N TRP A 42 -56.12 -4.02 -3.28
CA TRP A 42 -54.93 -3.25 -3.71
C TRP A 42 -53.81 -3.19 -2.64
N TRP A 43 -54.17 -3.22 -1.36
CA TRP A 43 -53.19 -3.10 -0.25
C TRP A 43 -52.16 -4.24 -0.24
N TRP A 44 -52.58 -5.47 -0.56
CA TRP A 44 -51.68 -6.63 -0.62
C TRP A 44 -50.67 -6.53 -1.77
N PHE A 45 -51.10 -5.98 -2.92
CA PHE A 45 -50.20 -5.67 -4.03
C PHE A 45 -49.18 -4.60 -3.66
N ALA A 46 -49.62 -3.51 -3.01
CA ALA A 46 -48.74 -2.45 -2.57
C ALA A 46 -47.72 -2.94 -1.53
N ALA A 47 -48.16 -3.74 -0.55
CA ALA A 47 -47.29 -4.31 0.47
C ALA A 47 -46.27 -5.31 -0.12
N GLY A 48 -46.71 -6.18 -1.04
CA GLY A 48 -45.83 -7.10 -1.76
C GLY A 48 -44.78 -6.37 -2.60
N ALA A 49 -45.19 -5.36 -3.38
CA ALA A 49 -44.28 -4.57 -4.21
C ALA A 49 -43.23 -3.83 -3.39
N LEU A 50 -43.62 -3.23 -2.26
CA LEU A 50 -42.70 -2.54 -1.35
C LEU A 50 -41.68 -3.52 -0.74
N LEU A 51 -42.14 -4.69 -0.30
CA LEU A 51 -41.28 -5.71 0.30
C LEU A 51 -40.31 -6.30 -0.74
N PHE A 52 -40.75 -6.47 -1.98
CA PHE A 52 -39.91 -6.87 -3.10
C PHE A 52 -38.78 -5.87 -3.35
N VAL A 53 -39.11 -4.57 -3.45
CA VAL A 53 -38.10 -3.51 -3.65
C VAL A 53 -37.13 -3.45 -2.47
N ALA A 54 -37.63 -3.57 -1.24
CA ALA A 54 -36.78 -3.62 -0.05
C ALA A 54 -35.83 -4.84 -0.07
N SER A 55 -36.29 -5.99 -0.56
CA SER A 55 -35.46 -7.21 -0.67
C SER A 55 -34.33 -7.05 -1.71
N ILE A 56 -34.60 -6.40 -2.85
CA ILE A 56 -33.57 -6.10 -3.87
C ILE A 56 -32.52 -5.15 -3.30
N ILE A 57 -32.95 -4.08 -2.63
CA ILE A 57 -32.03 -3.14 -1.98
C ILE A 57 -31.16 -3.85 -0.95
N ALA A 58 -31.76 -4.71 -0.11
CA ALA A 58 -31.02 -5.52 0.85
C ALA A 58 -30.03 -6.49 0.18
N ALA A 59 -30.35 -7.05 -0.99
CA ALA A 59 -29.46 -7.93 -1.73
C ALA A 59 -28.18 -7.23 -2.23
N CYS A 60 -28.21 -5.92 -2.47
CA CYS A 60 -27.02 -5.17 -2.87
C CYS A 60 -26.01 -4.92 -1.72
N GLY A 61 -26.37 -5.23 -0.47
CA GLY A 61 -25.52 -4.99 0.72
C GLY A 61 -24.52 -6.10 1.07
N PHE A 62 -24.54 -7.23 0.34
CA PHE A 62 -23.67 -8.36 0.63
C PHE A 62 -22.25 -8.14 0.12
N PHE A 63 -21.27 -8.57 0.90
CA PHE A 63 -19.92 -8.72 0.41
C PHE A 63 -19.14 -9.81 1.12
N GLN A 64 -18.17 -10.36 0.39
CA GLN A 64 -17.18 -11.29 0.91
C GLN A 64 -15.87 -10.56 1.19
N LEU A 65 -15.21 -10.93 2.28
CA LEU A 65 -13.89 -10.43 2.65
C LEU A 65 -12.94 -11.61 2.92
N GLU A 66 -11.80 -11.62 2.23
CA GLU A 66 -10.76 -12.63 2.44
C GLU A 66 -9.83 -12.26 3.60
N PRO A 67 -9.09 -13.23 4.17
CA PRO A 67 -8.00 -12.93 5.09
C PRO A 67 -6.94 -12.01 4.45
N GLY A 68 -6.49 -11.01 5.21
CA GLY A 68 -5.53 -10.00 4.75
C GLY A 68 -6.14 -8.90 3.87
N GLU A 69 -7.47 -8.81 3.82
CA GLU A 69 -8.19 -7.71 3.17
C GLU A 69 -8.95 -6.90 4.20
N ALA A 70 -9.05 -5.60 3.94
CA ALA A 70 -9.85 -4.67 4.72
C ALA A 70 -10.81 -3.93 3.81
N ARG A 71 -11.94 -3.55 4.39
CA ARG A 71 -12.95 -2.75 3.72
C ARG A 71 -13.16 -1.46 4.48
N VAL A 72 -12.90 -0.35 3.82
CA VAL A 72 -13.17 0.98 4.38
C VAL A 72 -14.62 1.32 4.11
N ILE A 73 -15.35 1.63 5.17
CA ILE A 73 -16.77 1.91 5.13
C ILE A 73 -16.98 3.42 5.30
N MET A 74 -17.63 4.01 4.31
CA MET A 74 -17.99 5.42 4.28
C MET A 74 -19.51 5.56 4.26
N PHE A 75 -20.03 6.51 5.04
CA PHE A 75 -21.43 6.87 5.06
C PHE A 75 -21.56 8.32 4.61
N PHE A 76 -22.14 8.56 3.43
CA PHE A 76 -22.28 9.91 2.86
C PHE A 76 -21.00 10.76 2.96
N GLY A 77 -19.87 10.20 2.54
CA GLY A 77 -18.57 10.88 2.55
C GLY A 77 -17.87 10.94 3.91
N LYS A 78 -18.52 10.56 5.02
CA LYS A 78 -17.88 10.47 6.34
C LYS A 78 -17.33 9.06 6.57
N TYR A 79 -16.06 8.98 6.96
CA TYR A 79 -15.46 7.73 7.40
C TYR A 79 -16.16 7.21 8.66
N ARG A 80 -16.65 5.95 8.61
CA ARG A 80 -17.33 5.29 9.74
C ARG A 80 -16.50 4.17 10.35
N GLY A 81 -15.47 3.70 9.66
CA GLY A 81 -14.54 2.69 10.17
C GLY A 81 -14.04 1.74 9.09
N THR A 82 -13.08 0.91 9.49
CA THR A 82 -12.53 -0.17 8.69
C THR A 82 -13.01 -1.51 9.23
N PHE A 83 -13.32 -2.44 8.34
CA PHE A 83 -13.73 -3.80 8.68
C PHE A 83 -12.77 -4.82 8.06
N SER A 84 -12.15 -5.67 8.90
CA SER A 84 -11.10 -6.63 8.52
C SER A 84 -11.40 -8.08 8.91
N LYS A 85 -12.60 -8.38 9.45
CA LYS A 85 -12.97 -9.75 9.79
C LYS A 85 -13.28 -10.54 8.53
N ALA A 86 -12.55 -11.62 8.31
CA ALA A 86 -12.77 -12.51 7.18
C ALA A 86 -14.12 -13.21 7.30
N GLY A 87 -14.81 -13.35 6.16
CA GLY A 87 -16.11 -14.00 6.11
C GLY A 87 -17.07 -13.36 5.12
N PHE A 88 -18.30 -13.87 5.14
CA PHE A 88 -19.41 -13.33 4.37
C PHE A 88 -20.25 -12.43 5.27
N HIS A 89 -20.33 -11.16 4.92
CA HIS A 89 -20.96 -10.14 5.75
C HIS A 89 -21.99 -9.33 4.96
N TRP A 90 -22.97 -8.82 5.69
CA TRP A 90 -23.94 -7.89 5.15
C TRP A 90 -23.79 -6.53 5.82
N VAL A 91 -23.77 -5.49 5.00
CA VAL A 91 -23.78 -4.09 5.44
C VAL A 91 -24.89 -3.38 4.66
N ASN A 92 -25.47 -2.36 5.27
CA ASN A 92 -26.52 -1.58 4.64
C ASN A 92 -26.02 -1.01 3.28
N PRO A 93 -26.77 -1.19 2.18
CA PRO A 93 -26.39 -0.73 0.83
C PRO A 93 -26.14 0.78 0.71
N PHE A 94 -26.59 1.60 1.67
CA PHE A 94 -26.27 3.03 1.71
C PHE A 94 -24.81 3.34 2.11
N TYR A 95 -24.05 2.35 2.58
CA TYR A 95 -22.63 2.52 2.84
C TYR A 95 -21.82 2.32 1.55
N ASN A 96 -20.98 3.30 1.21
CA ASN A 96 -19.97 3.11 0.18
C ASN A 96 -18.80 2.35 0.80
N THR A 97 -18.48 1.19 0.24
CA THR A 97 -17.40 0.36 0.74
C THR A 97 -16.29 0.22 -0.29
N LYS A 98 -15.06 0.56 0.10
CA LYS A 98 -13.88 0.38 -0.75
C LYS A 98 -12.99 -0.73 -0.19
N LYS A 99 -12.55 -1.62 -1.07
CA LYS A 99 -11.69 -2.75 -0.74
C LYS A 99 -10.23 -2.31 -0.75
N LEU A 100 -9.46 -2.69 0.26
CA LEU A 100 -8.02 -2.45 0.35
C LEU A 100 -7.33 -3.74 0.82
N SER A 101 -6.15 -4.00 0.27
CA SER A 101 -5.35 -5.16 0.67
C SER A 101 -4.37 -4.75 1.75
N LEU A 102 -4.32 -5.52 2.84
CA LEU A 102 -3.35 -5.37 3.93
C LEU A 102 -2.15 -6.30 3.77
N ARG A 103 -2.09 -7.06 2.67
CA ARG A 103 -1.02 -8.01 2.38
C ARG A 103 0.28 -7.25 2.08
N ALA A 104 1.41 -7.83 2.48
CA ALA A 104 2.73 -7.30 2.16
C ALA A 104 2.98 -7.31 0.65
N ARG A 105 3.69 -6.30 0.17
CA ARG A 105 4.05 -6.11 -1.24
C ARG A 105 5.52 -5.77 -1.34
N ASN A 106 6.16 -6.30 -2.37
CA ASN A 106 7.53 -5.96 -2.72
C ASN A 106 7.53 -4.81 -3.72
N LEU A 107 8.42 -3.85 -3.50
CA LEU A 107 8.80 -2.82 -4.45
C LEU A 107 10.26 -3.09 -4.84
N ASP A 108 10.45 -3.48 -6.09
CA ASP A 108 11.75 -3.57 -6.72
C ASP A 108 11.98 -2.29 -7.51
N ALA A 109 12.85 -1.42 -7.01
CA ALA A 109 13.17 -0.16 -7.67
C ALA A 109 14.36 -0.34 -8.63
N ASP A 110 14.24 0.22 -9.84
CA ASP A 110 15.34 0.25 -10.81
C ASP A 110 16.53 1.05 -10.23
N PRO A 111 17.79 0.61 -10.46
CA PRO A 111 18.95 1.33 -9.96
C PRO A 111 19.00 2.78 -10.46
N ILE A 112 19.14 3.73 -9.54
CA ILE A 112 19.22 5.16 -9.84
C ILE A 112 20.66 5.67 -9.70
N LYS A 113 21.04 6.61 -10.57
CA LYS A 113 22.31 7.35 -10.45
C LYS A 113 22.18 8.42 -9.38
N VAL A 114 23.02 8.35 -8.36
CA VAL A 114 23.09 9.30 -7.24
C VAL A 114 24.55 9.61 -6.95
N ASN A 115 24.81 10.73 -6.28
CA ASN A 115 26.16 11.05 -5.83
C ASN A 115 26.31 10.57 -4.39
N ASP A 116 27.47 9.98 -4.08
CA ASP A 116 27.86 9.66 -2.70
C ASP A 116 28.32 10.93 -1.95
N LYS A 117 28.69 10.78 -0.66
CA LYS A 117 29.26 11.86 0.18
C LYS A 117 30.48 12.53 -0.46
N SER A 118 31.27 11.78 -1.23
CA SER A 118 32.50 12.24 -1.89
C SER A 118 32.25 12.85 -3.27
N GLY A 119 31.00 12.89 -3.74
CA GLY A 119 30.61 13.39 -5.06
C GLY A 119 30.82 12.40 -6.21
N ASN A 120 31.19 11.15 -5.91
CA ASN A 120 31.31 10.10 -6.90
C ASN A 120 29.92 9.65 -7.37
N PRO A 121 29.67 9.56 -8.69
CA PRO A 121 28.42 9.03 -9.19
C PRO A 121 28.37 7.50 -9.00
N VAL A 122 27.36 7.05 -8.27
CA VAL A 122 27.10 5.64 -7.94
C VAL A 122 25.69 5.25 -8.39
N MET A 123 25.53 3.98 -8.76
CA MET A 123 24.26 3.36 -9.08
C MET A 123 23.79 2.58 -7.87
N ILE A 124 22.63 2.93 -7.33
CA ILE A 124 22.06 2.30 -6.14
C ILE A 124 20.66 1.79 -6.44
N GLY A 125 20.39 0.53 -6.10
CA GLY A 125 19.07 -0.09 -6.12
C GLY A 125 18.63 -0.50 -4.72
N LEU A 126 17.33 -0.58 -4.52
CA LEU A 126 16.69 -0.88 -3.24
C LEU A 126 15.55 -1.88 -3.46
N VAL A 127 15.45 -2.84 -2.55
CA VAL A 127 14.26 -3.68 -2.38
C VAL A 127 13.56 -3.24 -1.10
N LEU A 128 12.27 -2.94 -1.22
CA LEU A 128 11.42 -2.55 -0.12
C LEU A 128 10.23 -3.50 -0.01
N VAL A 129 10.04 -4.09 1.17
CA VAL A 129 8.82 -4.82 1.52
C VAL A 129 7.97 -3.93 2.42
N TRP A 130 6.73 -3.68 2.03
CA TRP A 130 5.82 -2.79 2.75
C TRP A 130 4.41 -3.38 2.83
N ARG A 131 3.64 -2.94 3.83
CA ARG A 131 2.22 -3.29 3.99
C ARG A 131 1.42 -2.13 4.53
N LEU A 132 0.09 -2.19 4.39
CA LEU A 132 -0.80 -1.17 4.92
C LEU A 132 -1.09 -1.44 6.41
N LYS A 133 -0.89 -0.44 7.26
CA LYS A 133 -1.16 -0.51 8.71
C LYS A 133 -2.36 0.34 9.11
N ASP A 134 -2.45 1.56 8.57
CA ASP A 134 -3.59 2.44 8.80
C ASP A 134 -4.33 2.69 7.48
N THR A 135 -5.51 2.10 7.39
CA THR A 135 -6.33 2.14 6.18
C THR A 135 -6.98 3.52 5.96
N TYR A 136 -7.17 4.30 7.02
CA TYR A 136 -7.73 5.65 6.93
C TYR A 136 -6.74 6.59 6.25
N LYS A 137 -5.51 6.65 6.77
CA LYS A 137 -4.46 7.52 6.22
C LYS A 137 -4.17 7.22 4.76
N ALA A 138 -4.08 5.94 4.43
CA ALA A 138 -3.83 5.49 3.06
C ALA A 138 -4.87 5.97 2.04
N MET A 139 -6.14 6.10 2.46
CA MET A 139 -7.23 6.46 1.56
C MET A 139 -7.48 7.97 1.49
N PHE A 140 -7.20 8.71 2.56
CA PHE A 140 -7.59 10.12 2.70
C PHE A 140 -6.42 11.10 2.78
N GLU A 141 -5.26 10.68 3.29
CA GLU A 141 -4.08 11.55 3.42
C GLU A 141 -3.21 11.52 2.14
N VAL A 142 -3.30 10.45 1.35
CA VAL A 142 -2.65 10.36 0.03
C VAL A 142 -3.63 10.74 -1.07
N ASP A 143 -3.28 11.77 -1.86
CA ASP A 143 -4.06 12.20 -3.02
C ASP A 143 -3.91 11.21 -4.19
N THR A 144 -4.58 10.08 -4.04
CA THR A 144 -4.61 9.00 -5.03
C THR A 144 -5.42 9.39 -6.27
N GLN A 145 -6.27 10.41 -6.18
CA GLN A 145 -7.19 10.81 -7.25
C GLN A 145 -6.50 11.72 -8.26
N THR A 146 -5.71 12.70 -7.83
CA THR A 146 -4.94 13.53 -8.77
C THR A 146 -3.80 12.76 -9.43
N MET A 147 -3.15 11.85 -8.69
CA MET A 147 -2.10 10.98 -9.26
C MET A 147 -2.64 9.99 -10.29
N ALA A 148 -3.88 9.51 -10.14
CA ALA A 148 -4.53 8.65 -11.12
C ALA A 148 -5.01 9.44 -12.36
N ALA A 149 -5.57 10.64 -12.15
CA ALA A 149 -6.06 11.52 -13.21
C ALA A 149 -4.94 12.05 -14.12
N ALA A 150 -3.72 12.24 -13.61
CA ALA A 150 -2.58 12.68 -14.40
C ALA A 150 -2.10 11.63 -15.43
N ARG A 151 -2.41 10.34 -15.20
CA ARG A 151 -1.90 9.23 -16.03
C ARG A 151 -2.93 8.66 -17.00
N MET A 152 -4.21 8.79 -16.69
CA MET A 152 -5.30 8.36 -17.56
C MET A 152 -6.06 9.61 -17.99
N GLY A 153 -5.86 10.04 -19.24
CA GLY A 153 -6.65 11.12 -19.84
C GLY A 153 -8.12 10.93 -19.48
N ALA A 154 -8.69 11.94 -18.83
CA ALA A 154 -9.94 11.85 -18.11
C ALA A 154 -11.07 11.22 -18.94
N THR A 155 -11.58 10.07 -18.52
CA THR A 155 -13.00 9.67 -18.58
C THR A 155 -13.17 8.38 -17.76
N GLU A 156 -13.39 8.49 -16.46
CA GLU A 156 -14.14 7.49 -15.68
C GLU A 156 -14.44 8.05 -14.27
N VAL A 157 -15.45 8.92 -14.22
CA VAL A 157 -16.13 9.28 -12.97
C VAL A 157 -17.10 8.14 -12.66
N GLY A 158 -16.58 7.08 -12.05
CA GLY A 158 -17.34 5.85 -11.84
C GLY A 158 -16.75 4.94 -10.77
N GLY A 159 -16.42 5.52 -9.61
CA GLY A 159 -15.91 4.79 -8.45
C GLY A 159 -14.41 4.51 -8.56
N ALA A 160 -13.61 5.14 -7.70
CA ALA A 160 -12.20 4.80 -7.58
C ALA A 160 -12.07 3.32 -7.20
N SER A 161 -11.75 2.49 -8.20
CA SER A 161 -11.48 1.08 -8.03
C SER A 161 -10.33 0.91 -7.04
N ALA A 162 -10.44 -0.11 -6.18
CA ALA A 162 -9.38 -0.51 -5.27
C ALA A 162 -8.02 -0.61 -5.98
N ALA A 163 -8.01 -1.08 -7.23
CA ALA A 163 -6.80 -1.19 -8.05
C ALA A 163 -6.14 0.17 -8.33
N VAL A 164 -6.93 1.22 -8.60
CA VAL A 164 -6.42 2.56 -8.88
C VAL A 164 -5.75 3.15 -7.64
N ILE A 165 -6.39 2.99 -6.48
CA ILE A 165 -5.84 3.43 -5.18
C ILE A 165 -4.52 2.71 -4.90
N MET A 166 -4.48 1.40 -5.11
CA MET A 166 -3.25 0.62 -4.89
C MET A 166 -2.11 1.02 -5.84
N ASN A 167 -2.40 1.31 -7.11
CA ASN A 167 -1.40 1.79 -8.06
C ASN A 167 -0.86 3.17 -7.68
N ALA A 168 -1.74 4.08 -7.25
CA ALA A 168 -1.33 5.39 -6.76
C ALA A 168 -0.46 5.27 -5.51
N LEU A 169 -0.82 4.38 -4.59
CA LEU A 169 -0.06 4.14 -3.37
C LEU A 169 1.31 3.51 -3.66
N GLN A 170 1.39 2.55 -4.59
CA GLN A 170 2.67 1.99 -5.06
C GLN A 170 3.59 3.06 -5.66
N ASN A 171 3.03 3.99 -6.46
CA ASN A 171 3.80 5.10 -7.01
C ASN A 171 4.28 6.07 -5.92
N PHE A 172 3.43 6.38 -4.94
CA PHE A 172 3.81 7.19 -3.79
C PHE A 172 4.99 6.56 -3.04
N VAL A 173 4.90 5.25 -2.75
CA VAL A 173 5.99 4.50 -2.10
C VAL A 173 7.27 4.56 -2.94
N ARG A 174 7.20 4.36 -4.26
CA ARG A 174 8.37 4.47 -5.15
C ARG A 174 9.04 5.85 -5.08
N ILE A 175 8.26 6.92 -5.18
CA ILE A 175 8.79 8.29 -5.14
C ILE A 175 9.45 8.60 -3.79
N GLN A 176 8.79 8.21 -2.69
CA GLN A 176 9.36 8.41 -1.35
C GLN A 176 10.59 7.55 -1.10
N ALA A 177 10.61 6.31 -1.61
CA ALA A 177 11.75 5.43 -1.54
C ALA A 177 12.96 6.00 -2.28
N ASP A 178 12.76 6.45 -3.51
CA ASP A 178 13.79 7.09 -4.33
C ASP A 178 14.36 8.36 -3.69
N ALA A 179 13.52 9.13 -2.98
CA ALA A 179 13.95 10.34 -2.26
C ALA A 179 14.73 10.00 -0.98
N ALA A 180 14.27 8.99 -0.22
CA ALA A 180 14.97 8.52 0.98
C ALA A 180 16.33 7.90 0.62
N LEU A 181 16.38 7.08 -0.44
CA LEU A 181 17.60 6.45 -0.92
C LEU A 181 18.65 7.49 -1.35
N ARG A 182 18.23 8.54 -2.07
CA ARG A 182 19.13 9.67 -2.42
C ARG A 182 19.68 10.39 -1.20
N GLN A 183 18.84 10.61 -0.18
CA GLN A 183 19.26 11.29 1.03
C GLN A 183 20.28 10.47 1.81
N VAL A 184 20.04 9.17 2.01
CA VAL A 184 20.96 8.27 2.70
C VAL A 184 22.25 8.12 1.89
N ALA A 185 22.16 7.89 0.59
CA ALA A 185 23.34 7.76 -0.28
C ALA A 185 24.26 8.99 -0.25
N GLY A 186 23.70 10.20 -0.16
CA GLY A 186 24.51 11.42 -0.08
C GLY A 186 25.22 11.64 1.26
N GLN A 187 24.86 10.89 2.31
CA GLN A 187 25.48 10.99 3.63
C GLN A 187 26.68 10.06 3.81
N TYR A 188 26.81 9.05 2.95
CA TYR A 188 27.83 8.01 3.05
C TYR A 188 28.71 7.98 1.81
N ALA A 189 30.01 7.73 1.99
CA ALA A 189 30.92 7.50 0.87
C ALA A 189 30.72 6.07 0.34
N TYR A 190 30.96 5.86 -0.96
CA TYR A 190 30.91 4.53 -1.54
C TYR A 190 31.96 3.59 -0.95
N ASP A 191 33.18 4.11 -0.79
CA ASP A 191 34.37 3.42 -0.29
C ASP A 191 35.20 4.42 0.52
N ASN A 192 36.02 3.94 1.45
CA ASN A 192 36.86 4.78 2.30
C ASN A 192 38.24 4.94 1.66
N GLU A 193 38.63 6.17 1.31
CA GLU A 193 39.98 6.46 0.79
C GLU A 193 40.98 6.82 1.90
N ASP A 194 40.55 7.46 2.99
CA ASP A 194 41.45 8.09 3.99
C ASP A 194 41.16 7.74 5.47
N ASN A 195 40.01 7.12 5.80
CA ASN A 195 39.62 6.80 7.19
C ASN A 195 38.93 5.43 7.30
N GLU A 196 39.62 4.42 7.83
CA GLU A 196 39.07 3.07 8.08
C GLU A 196 37.90 3.01 9.08
N LYS A 197 37.56 4.13 9.73
CA LYS A 197 36.55 4.19 10.80
C LYS A 197 35.19 4.73 10.38
N GLU A 198 35.05 5.28 9.17
CA GLU A 198 33.74 5.76 8.70
C GLU A 198 32.94 4.62 8.06
N ILE A 199 31.64 4.58 8.31
CA ILE A 199 30.73 3.60 7.71
C ILE A 199 30.55 3.96 6.23
N THR A 200 30.78 3.00 5.32
CA THR A 200 30.61 3.18 3.86
C THR A 200 29.36 2.49 3.36
N LEU A 201 28.86 2.92 2.20
CA LEU A 201 27.77 2.23 1.50
C LEU A 201 28.10 0.76 1.21
N ARG A 202 29.37 0.44 1.01
CA ARG A 202 29.87 -0.90 0.68
C ARG A 202 30.00 -1.82 1.88
N ASP A 203 30.68 -1.38 2.95
CA ASP A 203 31.01 -2.23 4.10
C ASP A 203 29.99 -2.10 5.23
N GLY A 204 29.32 -0.95 5.34
CA GLY A 204 28.35 -0.61 6.37
C GLY A 204 26.90 -1.02 6.10
N SER A 205 26.68 -2.02 5.25
CA SER A 205 25.35 -2.32 4.69
C SER A 205 24.28 -2.59 5.75
N ASP A 206 24.59 -3.24 6.88
CA ASP A 206 23.61 -3.53 7.94
C ASP A 206 23.12 -2.26 8.66
N GLU A 207 24.05 -1.37 9.03
CA GLU A 207 23.71 -0.13 9.75
C GLU A 207 22.98 0.85 8.82
N ILE A 208 23.40 0.92 7.56
CA ILE A 208 22.75 1.75 6.53
C ILE A 208 21.36 1.22 6.20
N ASN A 209 21.18 -0.10 6.10
CA ASN A 209 19.85 -0.68 5.87
C ASN A 209 18.90 -0.32 7.02
N LYS A 210 19.38 -0.33 8.27
CA LYS A 210 18.57 0.05 9.44
C LYS A 210 18.22 1.54 9.44
N GLU A 211 19.16 2.40 9.09
CA GLU A 211 18.87 3.83 8.94
C GLU A 211 17.89 4.08 7.80
N LEU A 212 18.07 3.41 6.65
CA LEU A 212 17.19 3.50 5.50
C LEU A 212 15.78 3.05 5.86
N GLU A 213 15.63 1.93 6.57
CA GLU A 213 14.36 1.43 7.09
C GLU A 213 13.68 2.50 7.97
N THR A 214 14.44 3.09 8.91
CA THR A 214 13.92 4.14 9.80
C THR A 214 13.44 5.37 9.02
N LYS A 215 14.25 5.86 8.07
CA LYS A 215 13.92 7.04 7.25
C LYS A 215 12.72 6.79 6.33
N MET A 216 12.61 5.57 5.79
CA MET A 216 11.48 5.19 4.96
C MET A 216 10.21 5.04 5.79
N ASP A 217 10.28 4.42 6.97
CA ASP A 217 9.14 4.30 7.87
C ASP A 217 8.62 5.67 8.31
N GLU A 218 9.49 6.60 8.69
CA GLU A 218 9.11 7.99 9.02
C GLU A 218 8.31 8.67 7.90
N ARG A 219 8.75 8.50 6.64
CA ARG A 219 8.11 9.11 5.47
C ARG A 219 6.82 8.40 5.06
N LEU A 220 6.79 7.07 5.14
CA LEU A 220 5.68 6.23 4.71
C LEU A 220 4.58 6.10 5.77
N ALA A 221 4.91 6.27 7.05
CA ALA A 221 3.95 6.30 8.16
C ALA A 221 2.94 7.45 8.03
N MET A 222 3.32 8.55 7.38
CA MET A 222 2.39 9.63 7.01
C MET A 222 1.28 9.16 6.07
N ALA A 223 1.51 8.12 5.27
CA ALA A 223 0.52 7.52 4.39
C ALA A 223 -0.18 6.29 5.00
N GLY A 224 0.08 5.96 6.28
CA GLY A 224 -0.44 4.74 6.91
C GLY A 224 0.21 3.45 6.42
N ILE A 225 1.39 3.56 5.80
CA ILE A 225 2.16 2.44 5.27
C ILE A 225 3.25 2.08 6.29
N GLU A 226 3.41 0.79 6.55
CA GLU A 226 4.46 0.24 7.40
C GLU A 226 5.51 -0.43 6.53
N VAL A 227 6.77 -0.09 6.79
CA VAL A 227 7.91 -0.79 6.20
C VAL A 227 8.13 -2.09 6.96
N VAL A 228 8.12 -3.22 6.27
CA VAL A 228 8.46 -4.52 6.84
C VAL A 228 9.97 -4.74 6.76
N GLU A 229 10.58 -4.28 5.67
CA GLU A 229 12.00 -4.49 5.38
C GLU A 229 12.47 -3.54 4.28
N ALA A 230 13.65 -2.94 4.43
CA ALA A 230 14.30 -2.13 3.41
C ALA A 230 15.77 -2.53 3.28
N ARG A 231 16.22 -2.87 2.06
CA ARG A 231 17.59 -3.32 1.81
C ARG A 231 18.15 -2.80 0.49
N ILE A 232 19.37 -2.29 0.51
CA ILE A 232 20.12 -2.01 -0.73
C ILE A 232 20.42 -3.35 -1.42
N ASN A 233 19.91 -3.54 -2.64
CA ASN A 233 20.11 -4.78 -3.41
C ASN A 233 21.22 -4.66 -4.46
N TYR A 234 21.58 -3.43 -4.82
CA TYR A 234 22.52 -3.14 -5.88
C TYR A 234 23.30 -1.88 -5.51
N LEU A 235 24.62 -1.97 -5.56
CA LEU A 235 25.52 -0.88 -5.31
C LEU A 235 26.73 -1.04 -6.23
N ALA A 236 26.95 -0.08 -7.12
CA ALA A 236 28.09 -0.06 -8.02
C ALA A 236 28.48 1.38 -8.37
N TYR A 237 29.75 1.58 -8.76
CA TYR A 237 30.14 2.83 -9.44
C TYR A 237 29.34 3.02 -10.73
N ALA A 238 29.03 4.27 -11.08
CA ALA A 238 28.37 4.56 -12.35
C ALA A 238 29.24 4.15 -13.54
N PRO A 239 28.63 3.76 -14.69
CA PRO A 239 29.37 3.28 -15.87
C PRO A 239 30.48 4.24 -16.35
N GLU A 240 30.30 5.55 -16.12
CA GLU A 240 31.24 6.61 -16.51
C GLU A 240 32.59 6.55 -15.76
N ILE A 241 32.59 6.12 -14.50
CA ILE A 241 33.80 6.10 -13.65
C ILE A 241 34.25 4.70 -13.26
N ALA A 242 33.43 3.67 -13.50
CA ALA A 242 33.69 2.30 -13.06
C ALA A 242 35.07 1.77 -13.52
N ALA A 243 35.46 2.01 -14.78
CA ALA A 243 36.74 1.55 -15.31
C ALA A 243 37.95 2.27 -14.68
N VAL A 244 37.81 3.57 -14.38
CA VAL A 244 38.88 4.37 -13.76
C VAL A 244 39.04 3.98 -12.29
N MET A 245 37.93 3.83 -11.58
CA MET A 245 37.92 3.43 -10.17
C MET A 245 38.47 2.01 -9.98
N LEU A 246 38.13 1.07 -10.86
CA LEU A 246 38.70 -0.29 -10.81
C LEU A 246 40.22 -0.26 -10.95
N ARG A 247 40.76 0.54 -11.87
CA ARG A 247 42.22 0.71 -12.02
C ARG A 247 42.84 1.32 -10.76
N ARG A 248 42.17 2.28 -10.14
CA ARG A 248 42.62 2.92 -8.88
C ARG A 248 42.63 1.93 -7.70
N GLN A 249 41.59 1.11 -7.57
CA GLN A 249 41.53 0.05 -6.55
C GLN A 249 42.62 -1.01 -6.79
N GLN A 250 42.90 -1.38 -8.04
CA GLN A 250 43.99 -2.30 -8.36
C GLN A 250 45.37 -1.70 -8.03
N ALA A 251 45.59 -0.43 -8.37
CA ALA A 251 46.86 0.25 -8.08
C ALA A 251 47.12 0.38 -6.57
N SER A 252 46.11 0.80 -5.79
CA SER A 252 46.21 0.89 -4.32
C SER A 252 46.45 -0.47 -3.67
N ALA A 253 45.76 -1.53 -4.13
CA ALA A 253 45.98 -2.89 -3.64
C ALA A 253 47.43 -3.37 -3.89
N ILE A 254 48.03 -3.03 -5.04
CA ILE A 254 49.43 -3.36 -5.34
C ILE A 254 50.40 -2.60 -4.43
N ILE A 255 50.12 -1.31 -4.14
CA ILE A 255 50.94 -0.50 -3.24
C ILE A 255 50.87 -1.04 -1.81
N ALA A 256 49.66 -1.29 -1.29
CA ALA A 256 49.46 -1.87 0.04
C ALA A 256 50.13 -3.24 0.17
N ALA A 257 50.06 -4.08 -0.88
CA ALA A 257 50.78 -5.35 -0.91
C ALA A 257 52.31 -5.17 -0.85
N ARG A 258 52.87 -4.13 -1.47
CA ARG A 258 54.31 -3.81 -1.39
C ARG A 258 54.71 -3.27 -0.03
N GLU A 259 53.92 -2.39 0.55
CA GLU A 259 54.17 -1.81 1.88
C GLU A 259 54.25 -2.90 2.96
N LYS A 260 53.33 -3.87 2.91
CA LYS A 260 53.32 -5.02 3.83
C LYS A 260 54.54 -5.95 3.69
N ILE A 261 55.13 -6.04 2.51
CA ILE A 261 56.39 -6.79 2.30
C ILE A 261 57.58 -6.06 2.93
N VAL A 262 57.57 -4.72 2.91
CA VAL A 262 58.67 -3.90 3.45
C VAL A 262 58.62 -3.80 4.97
N GLU A 263 57.44 -3.75 5.60
CA GLU A 263 57.32 -3.78 7.07
C GLU A 263 57.61 -5.16 7.69
N GLY A 264 57.49 -6.23 6.88
CA GLY A 264 57.74 -7.61 7.32
C GLY A 264 59.18 -8.11 7.12
N ALA A 265 60.08 -7.30 6.54
CA ALA A 265 61.48 -7.63 6.25
C ALA A 265 62.44 -6.85 7.15
#